data_AF-A0A399IEM9-F1
#
_entry.id   AF-A0A399IEM9-F1
#
_cell.length_a   1.000
_cell.length_b   1.000
_cell.length_c   1.000
_cell.angle_alpha   90.00
_cell.angle_beta   90.00
_cell.angle_gamma   90.00
#
_symmetry.space_group_name_H-M   'P 1'
#
loop_
_entity.id
_entity.type
_entity.pdbx_description
1 polymer ?
#
loop_
_entity_poly.entity_id
_entity_poly.type
_entity_poly.pdbx_seq_one_letter_code
_entity_poly.pdbx_strand_id
1 'polypeptide(L)'
;MTASEILDLYFIENRARLLDIASFLDRIDRYEGADEAKADFRYQAFVDAIDILKSSVRERTAAIQQSFSDQTTEPLDSAVGLKAFGAWEGGKR
;
A
#
# COMPACT_ATOMS: atom_id res chain seq x y z
N MET A 1 -4.64 18.69 21.04
CA MET A 1 -3.62 18.80 19.98
C MET A 1 -4.20 19.61 18.83
N THR A 2 -3.51 20.65 18.40
CA THR A 2 -3.81 21.43 17.19
C THR A 2 -3.20 20.76 15.96
N ALA A 3 -3.60 21.20 14.76
CA ALA A 3 -3.02 20.68 13.52
C ALA A 3 -1.49 20.94 13.43
N SER A 4 -1.03 22.09 13.91
CA SER A 4 0.40 22.43 13.97
C SER A 4 1.16 21.53 14.96
N GLU A 5 0.59 21.26 16.13
CA GLU A 5 1.23 20.36 17.11
C GLU A 5 1.34 18.92 16.59
N ILE A 6 0.34 18.45 15.83
CA ILE A 6 0.39 17.13 15.15
C ILE A 6 1.47 17.14 14.07
N LEU A 7 1.53 18.20 13.25
CA LEU A 7 2.55 18.34 12.22
C LEU A 7 3.94 18.27 12.85
N ASP A 8 4.22 19.09 13.86
CA ASP A 8 5.52 19.15 14.53
C ASP A 8 5.90 17.81 15.15
N LEU A 9 4.95 17.13 15.81
CA LEU A 9 5.20 15.85 16.46
C LEU A 9 5.57 14.74 15.47
N TYR A 10 4.93 14.69 14.30
CA TYR A 10 5.03 13.54 13.38
C TYR A 10 5.80 13.83 12.09
N PHE A 11 6.20 15.08 11.82
CA PHE A 11 6.81 15.47 10.55
C PHE A 11 8.10 14.72 10.25
N ILE A 12 9.04 14.67 11.21
CA ILE A 12 10.36 14.05 10.99
C ILE A 12 10.22 12.55 10.70
N GLU A 13 9.35 11.87 11.43
CA GLU A 13 9.09 10.44 11.22
C GLU A 13 8.48 10.18 9.84
N ASN A 14 7.45 10.94 9.44
CA ASN A 14 6.81 10.72 8.15
C ASN A 14 7.69 11.17 6.98
N ARG A 15 8.57 12.15 7.18
CA ARG A 15 9.62 12.49 6.20
C ARG A 15 10.56 11.30 5.96
N ALA A 16 10.98 10.60 7.01
CA ALA A 16 11.82 9.41 6.86
C ALA A 16 11.08 8.30 6.11
N ARG A 17 9.82 8.03 6.46
CA ARG A 17 8.98 7.03 5.76
C ARG A 17 8.82 7.33 4.26
N LEU A 18 8.66 8.60 3.88
CA LEU A 18 8.61 8.99 2.47
C LEU A 18 9.92 8.70 1.74
N LEU A 19 11.07 8.93 2.37
CA LEU A 19 12.39 8.60 1.79
C LEU A 19 12.57 7.10 1.61
N ASP A 20 12.13 6.29 2.59
CA ASP A 20 12.20 4.84 2.49
C ASP A 20 11.33 4.30 1.35
N ILE A 21 10.12 4.83 1.19
CA ILE A 21 9.22 4.48 0.08
C ILE A 21 9.84 4.87 -1.26
N ALA A 22 10.37 6.09 -1.38
CA ALA A 22 11.05 6.52 -2.61
C ALA A 22 12.25 5.62 -2.94
N SER A 23 13.05 5.29 -1.93
CA SER A 23 14.21 4.41 -2.08
C SER A 23 13.82 2.97 -2.46
N PHE A 24 12.66 2.48 -2.03
CA PHE A 24 12.11 1.19 -2.48
C PHE A 24 11.76 1.23 -3.97
N LEU A 25 11.06 2.27 -4.42
CA LEU A 25 10.70 2.44 -5.83
C LEU A 25 11.95 2.60 -6.72
N ASP A 26 12.92 3.41 -6.29
CA ASP A 26 14.21 3.57 -6.98
C ASP A 26 14.98 2.26 -7.14
N ARG A 27 14.83 1.33 -6.18
CA ARG A 27 15.45 0.01 -6.28
C ARG A 27 14.75 -0.82 -7.35
N ILE A 28 13.42 -0.84 -7.39
CA ILE A 28 12.67 -1.56 -8.44
C ILE A 28 13.11 -1.08 -9.83
N ASP A 29 13.23 0.23 -10.02
CA ASP A 29 13.60 0.82 -11.31
C ASP A 29 15.05 0.54 -11.73
N ARG A 30 15.94 0.18 -10.81
CA ARG A 30 17.38 0.03 -11.06
C ARG A 30 17.80 -1.37 -11.49
N TYR A 31 17.03 -2.40 -11.13
CA TYR A 31 17.42 -3.80 -11.35
C TYR A 31 16.72 -4.40 -12.59
N GLU A 32 17.33 -5.44 -13.16
CA GLU A 32 16.71 -6.26 -14.19
C GLU A 32 15.41 -6.89 -13.65
N GLY A 33 14.39 -6.98 -14.50
CA GLY A 33 13.06 -7.46 -14.09
C GLY A 33 12.09 -6.35 -13.64
N ALA A 34 12.41 -5.08 -13.89
CA ALA A 34 11.62 -3.94 -13.43
C ALA A 34 10.18 -3.93 -13.99
N ASP A 35 10.00 -4.30 -15.26
CA ASP A 35 8.68 -4.34 -15.90
C ASP A 35 7.82 -5.47 -15.32
N GLU A 36 8.42 -6.63 -15.04
CA GLU A 36 7.78 -7.75 -14.36
C GLU A 36 7.40 -7.40 -12.92
N ALA A 37 8.29 -6.74 -12.19
CA ALA A 37 8.03 -6.27 -10.83
C ALA A 37 6.90 -5.23 -10.82
N LYS A 38 6.84 -4.34 -11.81
CA LYS A 38 5.76 -3.37 -11.97
C LYS A 38 4.44 -4.04 -12.34
N ALA A 39 4.47 -5.12 -13.13
CA ALA A 39 3.28 -5.89 -13.48
C ALA A 39 2.71 -6.72 -12.31
N ASP A 40 3.49 -6.93 -11.23
CA ASP A 40 3.03 -7.63 -10.02
C ASP A 40 1.89 -6.86 -9.34
N PHE A 41 0.83 -7.58 -8.95
CA PHE A 41 -0.36 -7.00 -8.31
C PHE A 41 -0.04 -6.23 -7.02
N ARG A 42 1.02 -6.61 -6.29
CA ARG A 42 1.44 -5.92 -5.06
C ARG A 42 2.01 -4.54 -5.39
N TYR A 43 2.73 -4.40 -6.49
CA TYR A 43 3.21 -3.09 -6.95
C TYR A 43 2.03 -2.22 -7.36
N GLN A 44 1.10 -2.76 -8.15
CA GLN A 44 -0.11 -2.02 -8.56
C GLN A 44 -0.93 -1.55 -7.35
N ALA A 45 -1.21 -2.44 -6.39
CA ALA A 45 -1.91 -2.08 -5.17
C ALA A 45 -1.17 -1.01 -4.33
N PHE A 46 0.16 -1.04 -4.33
CA PHE A 46 0.98 -0.04 -3.65
C PHE A 46 0.90 1.33 -4.32
N VAL A 47 0.90 1.39 -5.66
CA VAL A 47 0.71 2.63 -6.42
C VAL A 47 -0.69 3.21 -6.16
N ASP A 48 -1.72 2.36 -6.17
CA ASP A 48 -3.09 2.78 -5.84
C ASP A 48 -3.19 3.37 -4.43
N ALA A 49 -2.51 2.77 -3.46
CA ALA A 49 -2.44 3.29 -2.09
C ALA A 49 -1.77 4.67 -2.01
N ILE A 50 -0.73 4.93 -2.83
CA ILE A 50 -0.10 6.26 -2.93
C ILE A 50 -1.08 7.29 -3.51
N ASP A 51 -1.87 6.92 -4.51
CA ASP A 51 -2.84 7.83 -5.08
C ASP A 51 -4.01 8.13 -4.13
N ILE A 52 -4.47 7.13 -3.36
CA ILE A 52 -5.39 7.35 -2.24
C ILE A 52 -4.78 8.32 -1.22
N LEU A 53 -3.51 8.13 -0.84
CA LEU A 53 -2.81 9.00 0.10
C LEU A 53 -2.75 10.46 -0.37
N LYS A 54 -2.53 10.68 -1.67
CA LYS A 54 -2.48 12.02 -2.30
C LYS A 54 -3.85 12.67 -2.48
N SER A 55 -4.93 11.88 -2.50
CA SER A 55 -6.28 12.39 -2.70
C SER A 55 -6.81 13.20 -1.50
N SER A 56 -7.94 13.88 -1.67
CA SER A 56 -8.62 14.64 -0.61
C SER A 56 -9.65 13.83 0.18
N VAL A 57 -9.64 12.49 0.08
CA VAL A 57 -10.61 11.65 0.79
C VAL A 57 -10.47 11.82 2.31
N ARG A 58 -11.60 11.77 3.01
CA ARG A 58 -11.59 11.60 4.47
C ARG A 58 -11.14 10.18 4.79
N GLU A 59 -10.53 9.99 5.96
CA GLU A 59 -10.15 8.66 6.47
C GLU A 59 -9.18 7.87 5.57
N ARG A 60 -8.14 8.54 5.03
CA ARG A 60 -7.12 7.93 4.16
C ARG A 60 -6.58 6.58 4.66
N THR A 61 -6.34 6.46 5.97
CA THR A 61 -5.89 5.20 6.57
C THR A 61 -6.86 4.04 6.31
N ALA A 62 -8.15 4.26 6.50
CA ALA A 62 -9.18 3.25 6.25
C ALA A 62 -9.28 2.94 4.76
N ALA A 63 -9.23 3.97 3.90
CA ALA A 63 -9.26 3.79 2.45
C ALA A 63 -8.07 2.95 1.93
N ILE A 64 -6.85 3.21 2.42
CA ILE A 64 -5.66 2.43 2.07
C ILE A 64 -5.75 1.00 2.63
N GLN A 65 -6.23 0.83 3.87
CA GLN A 65 -6.41 -0.52 4.43
C GLN A 65 -7.40 -1.34 3.58
N GLN A 66 -8.50 -0.71 3.16
CA GLN A 66 -9.53 -1.36 2.36
C GLN A 66 -9.04 -1.71 0.95
N SER A 67 -8.17 -0.89 0.35
CA SER A 67 -7.59 -1.18 -0.97
C SER A 67 -6.65 -2.38 -0.97
N PHE A 68 -6.02 -2.69 0.16
CA PHE A 68 -5.18 -3.91 0.30
C PHE A 68 -5.96 -5.16 0.70
N SER A 69 -7.23 -5.03 1.10
CA SER A 69 -8.01 -6.11 1.70
C SER A 69 -8.84 -6.87 0.67
N ASP A 70 -9.02 -8.17 0.89
CA ASP A 70 -10.03 -8.96 0.18
C ASP A 70 -11.42 -8.39 0.49
N GLN A 71 -12.15 -7.98 -0.56
CA GLN A 71 -13.48 -7.38 -0.43
C GLN A 71 -14.61 -8.41 -0.53
N THR A 72 -14.27 -9.70 -0.68
CA THR A 72 -15.27 -10.75 -0.78
C THR A 72 -15.93 -11.04 0.56
N THR A 73 -17.26 -11.23 0.54
CA THR A 73 -18.06 -11.50 1.74
C THR A 73 -18.29 -12.99 1.99
N GLU A 74 -18.04 -13.81 0.97
CA GLU A 74 -18.12 -15.27 1.08
C GLU A 74 -16.79 -15.82 1.58
N PRO A 75 -16.75 -16.52 2.73
CA PRO A 75 -15.55 -17.17 3.21
C PRO A 75 -15.06 -18.23 2.23
N LEU A 76 -13.75 -18.43 2.20
CA LEU A 76 -13.16 -19.58 1.51
C LEU A 76 -13.49 -20.86 2.29
N ASP A 77 -13.75 -21.95 1.58
CA ASP A 77 -14.00 -23.27 2.20
C ASP A 77 -12.81 -23.76 3.04
N SER A 78 -11.59 -23.34 2.68
CA SER A 78 -10.36 -23.60 3.44
C SER A 78 -9.30 -22.54 3.14
N ALA A 79 -8.54 -22.16 4.16
CA ALA A 79 -7.37 -21.29 4.04
C ALA A 79 -6.03 -22.06 4.05
N VAL A 80 -6.08 -23.40 4.09
CA VAL A 80 -4.87 -24.23 4.13
C VAL A 80 -4.05 -24.03 2.86
N GLY A 81 -2.81 -23.59 3.02
CA GLY A 81 -1.87 -23.36 1.91
C GLY A 81 -1.92 -21.95 1.30
N LEU A 82 -2.87 -21.10 1.72
CA LEU A 82 -2.90 -19.70 1.30
C LEU A 82 -1.83 -18.88 2.02
N LYS A 83 -1.37 -17.80 1.37
CA LYS A 83 -0.37 -16.87 1.91
C LYS A 83 -0.96 -15.47 2.00
N ALA A 84 -0.65 -14.76 3.08
CA ALA A 84 -0.92 -13.34 3.18
C ALA A 84 0.14 -12.55 2.42
N PHE A 85 -0.26 -11.89 1.33
CA PHE A 85 0.64 -11.06 0.51
C PHE A 85 0.66 -9.58 0.91
N GLY A 86 -0.26 -9.15 1.78
CA GLY A 86 -0.42 -7.74 2.16
C GLY A 86 -1.09 -6.87 1.10
N ALA A 87 -1.60 -7.48 0.03
CA ALA A 87 -2.41 -6.86 -1.02
C ALA A 87 -3.38 -7.90 -1.60
N TRP A 88 -4.40 -7.44 -2.32
CA TRP A 88 -5.42 -8.30 -2.91
C TRP A 88 -5.31 -8.33 -4.44
N GLU A 89 -5.21 -9.52 -5.03
CA GLU A 89 -5.09 -9.72 -6.49
C GLU A 89 -6.45 -9.63 -7.22
N GLY A 90 -7.54 -9.26 -6.52
CA GLY A 90 -8.84 -9.04 -7.17
C GLY A 90 -9.63 -10.32 -7.46
N GLY A 91 -9.57 -11.31 -6.57
CA GLY A 91 -10.50 -12.46 -6.60
C GLY A 91 -10.06 -13.67 -7.42
N LYS A 92 -8.77 -13.82 -7.74
CA LYS A 92 -8.22 -15.15 -8.06
C LYS A 92 -8.32 -16.02 -6.80
N ARG A 93 -9.38 -16.81 -6.72
CA ARG A 93 -9.61 -17.84 -5.69
C ARG A 93 -9.05 -19.17 -6.14
#